data_AF-A0A942ZET3-F1
#
_entry.id   AF-A0A942ZET3-F1
#
_cell.length_a   1.000
_cell.length_b   1.000
_cell.length_c   1.000
_cell.angle_alpha   90.00
_cell.angle_beta   90.00
_cell.angle_gamma   90.00
#
_symmetry.space_group_name_H-M   'P 1'
#
loop_
_entity.id
_entity.type
_entity.pdbx_description
1 polymer ?
#
loop_
_entity_poly.entity_id
_entity_poly.type
_entity_poly.pdbx_seq_one_letter_code
_entity_poly.pdbx_strand_id
1 'polypeptide(L)'
;MPEDFSMIKLNKEKGIIIFDGKNRIENIPKKAFDYKIGTRSALDWIIDYYKPKKLNPQKELHHKTLIENGLNSYDYKNIREYLFELIPKVIEISVETVDIFKELEKLN
;
A
#
# COMPACT_ATOMS: atom_id res chain seq x y z
N MET A 1 -22.88 -8.23 5.64
CA MET A 1 -21.40 -8.31 5.61
C MET A 1 -20.87 -7.11 6.36
N PRO A 2 -19.79 -7.19 7.16
CA PRO A 2 -19.15 -5.97 7.63
C PRO A 2 -18.65 -5.20 6.40
N GLU A 3 -18.97 -3.93 6.31
CA GLU A 3 -18.76 -3.06 5.13
C GLU A 3 -17.29 -2.64 4.93
N ASP A 4 -16.37 -3.12 5.76
CA ASP A 4 -15.26 -2.29 6.19
C ASP A 4 -13.95 -2.43 5.37
N PHE A 5 -13.83 -3.33 4.39
CA PHE A 5 -12.63 -3.39 3.53
C PHE A 5 -12.95 -3.80 2.09
N SER A 6 -13.99 -3.18 1.53
CA SER A 6 -14.49 -3.53 0.19
C SER A 6 -13.68 -2.89 -0.94
N MET A 7 -12.93 -1.82 -0.69
CA MET A 7 -12.33 -1.01 -1.76
C MET A 7 -11.03 -0.30 -1.34
N ILE A 8 -9.95 -1.04 -1.06
CA ILE A 8 -8.63 -0.39 -1.07
C ILE A 8 -8.40 0.23 -2.46
N LYS A 9 -8.35 1.56 -2.53
CA LYS A 9 -8.31 2.33 -3.77
C LYS A 9 -7.31 3.46 -3.66
N LEU A 10 -6.38 3.50 -4.61
CA LEU A 10 -5.42 4.59 -4.75
C LEU A 10 -5.94 5.62 -5.76
N ASN A 11 -5.96 6.88 -5.35
CA ASN A 11 -6.12 8.04 -6.22
C ASN A 11 -4.82 8.85 -6.23
N LYS A 12 -4.03 8.68 -7.28
CA LYS A 12 -2.72 9.35 -7.43
C LYS A 12 -2.84 10.85 -7.63
N GLU A 13 -3.86 11.30 -8.35
CA GLU A 13 -4.08 12.72 -8.64
C GLU A 13 -4.33 13.51 -7.36
N LYS A 14 -5.13 12.92 -6.45
CA LYS A 14 -5.44 13.51 -5.14
C LYS A 14 -4.39 13.18 -4.07
N GLY A 15 -3.50 12.22 -4.32
CA GLY A 15 -2.54 11.75 -3.31
C GLY A 15 -3.22 11.07 -2.12
N ILE A 16 -4.22 10.22 -2.38
CA ILE A 16 -5.04 9.59 -1.34
C ILE A 16 -5.16 8.08 -1.58
N ILE A 17 -5.05 7.28 -0.51
CA ILE A 17 -5.45 5.87 -0.47
C ILE A 17 -6.67 5.74 0.45
N ILE A 18 -7.76 5.19 -0.08
CA ILE A 18 -9.03 4.98 0.63
C ILE A 18 -9.13 3.50 0.95
N PHE A 19 -9.42 3.15 2.21
CA PHE A 19 -9.67 1.76 2.62
C PHE A 19 -11.17 1.50 2.79
N ASP A 20 -11.89 2.45 3.38
CA ASP A 20 -13.34 2.45 3.55
C ASP A 20 -13.88 3.90 3.67
N GLY A 21 -15.15 4.07 4.08
CA GLY A 21 -15.78 5.39 4.20
C GLY A 21 -15.19 6.32 5.27
N LYS A 22 -14.40 5.80 6.23
CA LYS A 22 -13.82 6.56 7.35
C LYS A 22 -12.29 6.56 7.34
N ASN A 23 -11.67 5.52 6.77
CA ASN A 23 -10.24 5.24 6.90
C ASN A 23 -9.53 5.50 5.58
N ARG A 24 -8.57 6.43 5.61
CA ARG A 24 -7.80 6.87 4.45
C ARG A 24 -6.43 7.40 4.86
N ILE A 25 -5.47 7.29 3.94
CA ILE A 25 -4.17 7.96 4.01
C ILE A 25 -4.19 9.09 2.97
N GLU A 26 -3.91 10.30 3.40
CA GLU A 26 -3.97 11.51 2.58
C GLU A 26 -2.61 12.19 2.51
N ASN A 27 -2.51 13.25 1.68
CA ASN A 27 -1.31 14.06 1.53
C ASN A 27 -0.08 13.28 1.06
N ILE A 28 -0.29 12.23 0.25
CA ILE A 28 0.80 11.45 -0.34
C ILE A 28 1.55 12.34 -1.34
N PRO A 29 2.86 12.60 -1.16
CA PRO A 29 3.64 13.41 -2.10
C PRO A 29 3.59 12.80 -3.50
N LYS A 30 3.36 13.62 -4.53
CA LYS A 30 3.31 13.14 -5.93
C LYS A 30 4.55 12.36 -6.33
N LYS A 31 5.70 12.79 -5.80
CA LYS A 31 7.01 12.16 -6.00
C LYS A 31 7.08 10.70 -5.54
N ALA A 32 6.29 10.31 -4.54
CA ALA A 32 6.24 8.90 -4.11
C ALA A 32 5.75 7.96 -5.22
N PHE A 33 5.03 8.49 -6.23
CA PHE A 33 4.59 7.71 -7.38
C PHE A 33 5.64 7.59 -8.48
N ASP A 34 6.73 8.36 -8.42
CA ASP A 34 7.81 8.33 -9.42
C ASP A 34 8.77 7.16 -9.18
N TYR A 35 8.85 6.65 -7.94
CA TYR A 35 9.56 5.41 -7.66
C TYR A 35 8.81 4.22 -8.26
N LYS A 36 9.33 3.71 -9.37
CA LYS A 36 8.73 2.61 -10.15
C LYS A 36 9.50 1.31 -10.01
N ILE A 37 8.76 0.23 -9.85
CA ILE A 37 9.25 -1.15 -9.91
C ILE A 37 8.57 -1.80 -11.12
N GLY A 38 9.34 -1.95 -12.21
CA GLY A 38 8.78 -2.31 -13.51
C GLY A 38 7.91 -1.18 -14.07
N THR A 39 6.65 -1.46 -14.38
CA THR A 39 5.72 -0.50 -15.01
C THR A 39 4.84 0.27 -14.03
N ARG A 40 4.94 -0.01 -12.72
CA ARG A 40 4.04 0.50 -11.67
C ARG A 40 4.83 1.10 -10.52
N SER A 41 4.21 2.00 -9.74
CA SER A 41 4.84 2.51 -8.52
C SER A 41 4.83 1.48 -7.39
N ALA A 42 5.68 1.64 -6.38
CA ALA A 42 5.64 0.78 -5.20
C ALA A 42 4.25 0.78 -4.52
N LEU A 43 3.59 1.94 -4.47
CA LEU A 43 2.23 2.05 -3.93
C LEU A 43 1.19 1.30 -4.79
N ASP A 44 1.30 1.33 -6.12
CA ASP A 44 0.42 0.52 -6.98
C ASP A 44 0.56 -0.97 -6.68
N TRP A 45 1.79 -1.43 -6.42
CA TRP A 45 2.04 -2.82 -6.09
C TRP A 45 1.38 -3.23 -4.77
N ILE A 46 1.49 -2.40 -3.73
CA ILE A 46 0.81 -2.66 -2.45
C ILE A 46 -0.69 -2.76 -2.65
N ILE A 47 -1.28 -1.81 -3.37
CA ILE A 47 -2.73 -1.79 -3.59
C ILE A 47 -3.18 -3.03 -4.36
N ASP A 48 -2.42 -3.45 -5.38
CA ASP A 48 -2.73 -4.67 -6.13
C ASP A 48 -2.55 -5.94 -5.29
N TYR A 49 -1.55 -5.98 -4.42
CA TYR A 49 -1.23 -7.12 -3.57
C TYR A 49 -2.32 -7.36 -2.52
N TYR A 50 -2.84 -6.30 -1.90
CA TYR A 50 -3.88 -6.37 -0.85
C TYR A 50 -5.31 -6.14 -1.36
N LYS A 51 -5.58 -6.35 -2.66
CA LYS A 51 -6.96 -6.25 -3.18
C LYS A 51 -7.89 -7.24 -2.48
N PRO A 52 -9.15 -6.88 -2.21
CA PRO A 52 -10.11 -7.77 -1.54
C PRO A 52 -10.31 -9.10 -2.29
N LYS A 53 -10.19 -9.12 -3.63
CA LYS A 53 -10.24 -10.36 -4.43
C LYS A 53 -9.16 -11.38 -4.06
N LYS A 54 -8.03 -10.94 -3.51
CA LYS A 54 -6.91 -11.78 -3.06
C LYS A 54 -6.98 -12.12 -1.55
N LEU A 55 -7.90 -11.48 -0.82
CA LEU A 55 -8.08 -11.64 0.62
C LEU A 55 -9.48 -12.20 0.89
N ASN A 56 -9.60 -13.53 1.01
CA ASN A 56 -10.88 -14.20 1.16
C ASN A 56 -11.08 -14.67 2.62
N PRO A 57 -11.97 -14.03 3.41
CA PRO A 57 -12.21 -14.42 4.80
C PRO A 57 -12.80 -15.81 5.01
N GLN A 58 -13.38 -16.41 3.97
CA GLN A 58 -13.89 -17.77 4.01
C GLN A 58 -12.80 -18.84 3.80
N LYS A 59 -11.58 -18.44 3.43
CA LYS A 59 -10.44 -19.35 3.24
C LYS A 59 -9.43 -19.19 4.36
N GLU A 60 -8.69 -20.27 4.61
CA GLU A 60 -7.49 -20.20 5.44
C GLU A 60 -6.50 -19.18 4.88
N LEU A 61 -5.81 -18.49 5.78
CA LEU A 61 -4.81 -17.51 5.44
C LEU A 61 -3.63 -18.20 4.73
N HIS A 62 -3.48 -17.94 3.43
CA HIS A 62 -2.39 -18.45 2.60
C HIS A 62 -1.46 -17.33 2.12
N HIS A 63 -1.72 -16.11 2.58
CA HIS A 63 -0.98 -14.92 2.17
C HIS A 63 0.31 -14.80 2.98
N LYS A 64 1.42 -15.30 2.42
CA LYS A 64 2.73 -15.43 3.10
C LYS A 64 3.15 -14.20 3.89
N THR A 65 3.11 -13.00 3.29
CA THR A 65 3.50 -11.78 3.98
C THR A 65 2.64 -11.47 5.21
N LEU A 66 1.34 -11.78 5.18
CA LEU A 66 0.49 -11.53 6.35
C LEU A 66 0.81 -12.52 7.48
N ILE A 67 1.07 -13.79 7.12
CA ILE A 67 1.48 -14.84 8.06
C ILE A 67 2.82 -14.47 8.72
N GLU A 68 3.81 -14.06 7.93
CA GLU A 68 5.13 -13.63 8.43
C GLU A 68 5.04 -12.40 9.33
N ASN A 69 4.04 -11.54 9.12
CA ASN A 69 3.76 -10.38 9.97
C ASN A 69 2.79 -10.69 11.12
N GLY A 70 2.59 -11.98 11.46
CA GLY A 70 1.89 -12.42 12.67
C GLY A 70 0.36 -12.46 12.58
N LEU A 71 -0.22 -12.30 11.40
CA LEU A 71 -1.66 -12.49 11.21
C LEU A 71 -1.99 -13.97 11.06
N ASN A 72 -3.10 -14.38 11.68
CA ASN A 72 -3.58 -15.77 11.63
C ASN A 72 -4.86 -15.94 10.80
N SER A 73 -5.46 -14.84 10.35
CA SER A 73 -6.68 -14.83 9.54
C SER A 73 -6.74 -13.60 8.63
N TYR A 74 -7.66 -13.59 7.68
CA TYR A 74 -8.01 -12.39 6.91
C TYR A 74 -8.90 -11.43 7.73
N ASP A 75 -8.53 -11.14 8.97
CA ASP A 75 -9.19 -10.10 9.75
C ASP A 75 -8.86 -8.73 9.15
N TYR A 76 -9.88 -8.07 8.63
CA TYR A 76 -9.77 -6.78 7.97
C TYR A 76 -9.26 -5.68 8.90
N LYS A 77 -9.55 -5.77 10.20
CA LYS A 77 -9.05 -4.80 11.17
C LYS A 77 -7.53 -4.91 11.28
N ASN A 78 -7.01 -6.11 11.51
CA ASN A 78 -5.57 -6.35 11.64
C ASN A 78 -4.82 -6.05 10.33
N ILE A 79 -5.39 -6.43 9.17
CA ILE A 79 -4.78 -6.12 7.87
C ILE A 79 -4.72 -4.61 7.64
N ARG A 80 -5.77 -3.89 8.01
CA ARG A 80 -5.78 -2.43 7.90
C ARG A 80 -4.74 -1.81 8.82
N GLU A 81 -4.71 -2.17 10.10
CA GLU A 81 -3.71 -1.67 11.04
C GLU A 81 -2.29 -1.88 10.50
N TYR A 82 -2.01 -3.08 10.00
CA TYR A 82 -0.75 -3.39 9.32
C TYR A 82 -0.47 -2.47 8.11
N LEU A 83 -1.47 -2.21 7.26
CA LEU A 83 -1.30 -1.33 6.09
C LEU A 83 -1.12 0.15 6.47
N PHE A 84 -1.74 0.61 7.57
CA PHE A 84 -1.53 1.95 8.10
C PHE A 84 -0.10 2.13 8.65
N GLU A 85 0.56 1.06 9.07
CA GLU A 85 1.97 1.09 9.45
C GLU A 85 2.92 0.96 8.23
N LEU A 86 2.57 0.11 7.26
CA LEU A 86 3.41 -0.19 6.10
C LEU A 86 3.46 0.95 5.08
N ILE A 87 2.29 1.50 4.71
CA ILE A 87 2.19 2.45 3.60
C ILE A 87 2.99 3.74 3.84
N PRO A 88 2.95 4.38 5.03
CA PRO A 88 3.77 5.57 5.30
C PRO A 88 5.27 5.32 5.10
N LYS A 89 5.79 4.18 5.56
CA LYS A 89 7.19 3.79 5.36
C LYS A 89 7.53 3.64 3.88
N VAL A 90 6.63 3.07 3.11
CA VAL A 90 6.82 2.91 1.66
C VAL A 90 6.76 4.25 0.94
N ILE A 91 5.91 5.19 1.38
CA ILE A 91 5.89 6.56 0.86
C ILE A 91 7.25 7.22 1.08
N GLU A 92 7.77 7.16 2.30
CA GLU A 92 9.06 7.75 2.69
C GLU A 92 10.20 7.17 1.85
N ILE A 93 10.36 5.85 1.83
CA ILE A 93 11.38 5.16 1.02
C ILE A 93 11.25 5.51 -0.46
N SER A 94 10.02 5.62 -0.98
CA SER A 94 9.79 5.98 -2.39
C SER A 94 10.27 7.40 -2.69
N VAL A 95 10.02 8.35 -1.79
CA VAL A 95 10.46 9.75 -1.96
C VAL A 95 11.97 9.85 -1.88
N GLU A 96 12.59 9.21 -0.89
CA GLU A 96 14.04 9.20 -0.70
C GLU A 96 14.76 8.55 -1.88
N THR A 97 14.24 7.42 -2.38
CA THR A 97 14.84 6.74 -3.53
C THR A 97 14.83 7.63 -4.77
N VAL A 98 13.76 8.40 -4.98
CA VAL A 98 13.70 9.36 -6.10
C VAL A 98 14.68 10.53 -5.89
N ASP A 99 14.94 10.97 -4.66
CA ASP A 99 16.01 11.94 -4.40
C ASP A 99 17.38 11.39 -4.77
N ILE A 100 17.69 10.18 -4.30
CA ILE A 100 18.96 9.51 -4.58
C ILE A 100 19.17 9.38 -6.10
N PHE A 101 18.15 8.97 -6.86
CA PHE A 101 18.27 8.89 -8.31
C PHE A 101 18.55 10.25 -8.95
N LYS A 102 17.89 11.31 -8.50
CA LYS A 102 18.16 12.68 -9.00
C LYS A 102 19.55 13.17 -8.66
N GLU A 103 20.10 12.76 -7.53
CA GLU A 103 21.48 13.08 -7.16
C GLU A 103 22.48 12.33 -8.04
N LEU A 104 22.24 11.04 -8.28
CA LEU A 104 23.07 10.23 -9.17
C LEU A 104 23.05 10.74 -10.61
N GLU A 105 21.89 11.21 -11.11
CA GLU A 105 21.80 11.81 -12.46
C GLU A 105 22.66 13.07 -12.62
N LYS A 106 22.89 13.84 -11.54
CA LYS A 106 23.74 15.04 -11.58
C LYS A 106 25.24 14.72 -11.61
N LEU A 107 25.62 13.48 -11.30
CA LEU A 107 27.02 13.03 -11.33
C LEU A 107 27.45 12.56 -12.73
N ASN A 108 26.51 12.47 -13.67
CA ASN A 108 26.76 12.07 -15.07
C ASN A 108 26.97 13.28 -16.00
#